data_AF-M3K728-F1
#
_entry.id   AF-M3K728-F1
#
_cell.length_a   1.000
_cell.length_b   1.000
_cell.length_c   1.000
_cell.angle_alpha   90.00
_cell.angle_beta   90.00
_cell.angle_gamma   90.00
#
_symmetry.space_group_name_H-M   'P 1'
#
loop_
_entity.id
_entity.type
_entity.pdbx_description
1 polymer ?
#
loop_
_entity_poly.entity_id
_entity_poly.type
_entity_poly.pdbx_seq_one_letter_code
_entity_poly.pdbx_strand_id
1 'polypeptide(L)'
;MRPAVHAKSILFAPHRNASHYVPTIKELPDEKNLSQYAIIKRIGSGNKIFDVFDTNRGEFPTGKPDPASRIFWFKRSRAAKGGYTMFSSAISQTGPDGEDEPMANIRAGLRGNVLLIRAPEAPAAELGWHIINHRVDAIDSYRMFTLCDGNTYQWTYRGKWLERVHNLGEKESEVRERIGKVVPNGDFGFTLFIDESKMIREMALSTALCSFIDQWNTNLEVGGIYYGRQPGQVRWKRD
;
A
#
# COMPACT_ATOMS: atom_id res chain seq x y z
N MET A 1 28.05 -1.71 16.66
CA MET A 1 26.90 -1.92 17.57
C MET A 1 25.63 -1.59 16.79
N ARG A 2 24.77 -2.58 16.49
CA ARG A 2 23.47 -2.29 15.83
C ARG A 2 22.51 -1.77 16.90
N PRO A 3 21.77 -0.67 16.69
CA PRO A 3 20.78 -0.24 17.66
C PRO A 3 19.72 -1.34 17.80
N ALA A 4 19.62 -1.93 18.98
CA ALA A 4 18.54 -2.85 19.33
C ALA A 4 17.26 -2.03 19.46
N VAL A 5 16.36 -2.17 18.49
CA VAL A 5 15.02 -1.57 18.56
C VAL A 5 14.16 -2.52 19.37
N HIS A 6 14.07 -2.30 20.68
CA HIS A 6 13.11 -3.02 21.51
C HIS A 6 11.69 -2.57 21.14
N ALA A 7 10.92 -3.46 20.50
CA ALA A 7 9.48 -3.31 20.42
C ALA A 7 8.92 -3.34 21.86
N LYS A 8 8.52 -2.16 22.38
CA LYS A 8 7.98 -2.01 23.75
C LYS A 8 6.67 -2.78 23.97
N SER A 9 6.02 -3.18 22.89
CA SER A 9 4.90 -4.12 22.90
C SER A 9 4.80 -4.79 21.54
N ILE A 10 4.81 -6.12 21.52
CA ILE A 10 4.09 -6.84 20.47
C ILE A 10 2.63 -6.73 20.91
N LEU A 11 1.88 -5.82 20.30
CA LEU A 11 0.48 -5.59 20.64
C LEU A 11 -0.32 -6.78 20.08
N PHE A 12 -0.31 -7.89 20.81
CA PHE A 12 -1.22 -9.00 20.59
C PHE A 12 -2.62 -8.50 20.98
N ALA A 13 -3.44 -8.19 19.98
CA ALA A 13 -4.86 -7.98 20.24
C ALA A 13 -5.47 -9.27 20.82
N PRO A 14 -6.47 -9.17 21.71
CA PRO A 14 -7.15 -10.34 22.22
C PRO A 14 -7.68 -11.18 21.04
N HIS A 15 -7.40 -12.49 21.10
CA HIS A 15 -7.77 -13.46 20.06
C HIS A 15 -9.27 -13.39 19.75
N ARG A 16 -9.65 -13.52 18.47
CA ARG A 16 -11.05 -13.50 17.96
C ARG A 16 -12.06 -14.25 18.84
N ASN A 17 -11.65 -15.41 19.37
CA ASN A 17 -12.50 -16.23 20.24
C ASN A 17 -12.93 -15.56 21.55
N ALA A 18 -12.21 -14.54 22.02
CA ALA A 18 -12.50 -13.84 23.28
C ALA A 18 -13.17 -12.47 23.08
N SER A 19 -13.13 -11.88 21.88
CA SER A 19 -13.54 -10.48 21.68
C SER A 19 -14.98 -10.29 21.21
N HIS A 20 -15.69 -11.35 20.80
CA HIS A 20 -17.01 -11.30 20.14
C HIS A 20 -17.10 -10.23 19.02
N TYR A 21 -15.96 -9.86 18.45
CA TYR A 21 -15.87 -8.76 17.49
C TYR A 21 -16.20 -9.28 16.09
N VAL A 22 -17.35 -8.85 15.55
CA VAL A 22 -17.86 -9.28 14.26
C VAL A 22 -18.33 -8.05 13.48
N PRO A 23 -17.43 -7.40 12.72
CA PRO A 23 -17.82 -6.28 11.87
C PRO A 23 -18.62 -6.79 10.68
N THR A 24 -19.48 -5.94 10.12
CA THR A 24 -20.19 -6.23 8.87
C THR A 24 -19.24 -6.00 7.70
N ILE A 25 -18.96 -7.04 6.91
CA ILE A 25 -18.08 -6.95 5.74
C ILE A 25 -18.94 -6.85 4.48
N LYS A 26 -18.79 -5.77 3.71
CA LYS A 26 -19.29 -5.68 2.34
C LYS A 26 -18.19 -6.16 1.40
N GLU A 27 -18.50 -7.20 0.65
CA GLU A 27 -17.55 -7.85 -0.25
C GLU A 27 -17.16 -6.98 -1.44
N LEU A 28 -15.97 -7.27 -1.99
CA LEU A 28 -15.46 -6.55 -3.15
C LEU A 28 -16.37 -6.85 -4.36
N PRO A 29 -16.72 -5.85 -5.18
CA PRO A 29 -17.42 -6.08 -6.43
C PRO A 29 -16.63 -7.01 -7.37
N ASP A 30 -17.32 -7.59 -8.36
CA ASP A 30 -16.68 -8.42 -9.38
C ASP A 30 -15.47 -7.74 -10.01
N GLU A 31 -14.36 -8.46 -10.12
CA GLU A 31 -13.07 -7.93 -10.58
C GLU A 31 -13.13 -7.29 -11.97
N LYS A 32 -14.09 -7.71 -12.82
CA LYS A 32 -14.33 -7.16 -14.16
C LYS A 32 -14.74 -5.69 -14.14
N ASN A 33 -15.27 -5.22 -13.01
CA ASN A 33 -15.71 -3.84 -12.81
C ASN A 33 -14.63 -2.97 -12.15
N LEU A 34 -13.49 -3.56 -11.76
CA LEU A 34 -12.40 -2.87 -11.10
C LEU A 34 -11.31 -2.49 -12.10
N SER A 35 -10.65 -1.38 -11.82
CA SER A 35 -9.39 -1.07 -12.48
C SER A 35 -8.29 -2.00 -11.95
N GLN A 36 -7.40 -2.42 -12.84
CA GLN A 36 -6.34 -3.38 -12.49
C GLN A 36 -4.98 -2.89 -12.99
N TYR A 37 -4.04 -2.79 -12.06
CA TYR A 37 -2.69 -2.28 -12.31
C TYR A 37 -1.63 -3.29 -11.88
N ALA A 38 -0.63 -3.51 -12.73
CA ALA A 38 0.52 -4.34 -12.43
C ALA A 38 1.69 -3.46 -11.99
N ILE A 39 2.21 -3.71 -10.79
CA ILE A 39 3.35 -3.00 -10.20
C ILE A 39 4.52 -3.97 -10.19
N ILE A 40 5.51 -3.74 -11.04
CA ILE A 40 6.57 -4.70 -11.34
C ILE A 40 7.94 -4.05 -11.13
N LYS A 41 8.87 -4.78 -10.53
CA LYS A 41 10.27 -4.36 -10.39
C LYS A 41 10.92 -4.25 -11.76
N ARG A 42 11.56 -3.11 -12.02
CA ARG A 42 12.34 -2.94 -13.25
C ARG A 42 13.56 -3.86 -13.23
N ILE A 43 13.73 -4.64 -14.29
CA ILE A 43 14.86 -5.56 -14.48
C ILE A 43 16.18 -4.79 -14.33
N GLY A 44 17.14 -5.38 -13.61
CA GLY A 44 18.45 -4.77 -13.33
C GLY A 44 18.46 -3.67 -12.26
N SER A 45 17.30 -3.17 -11.82
CA SER A 45 17.22 -2.13 -10.78
C SER A 45 17.13 -2.69 -9.35
N GLY A 46 16.77 -3.98 -9.21
CA GLY A 46 16.45 -4.59 -7.91
C GLY A 46 15.21 -3.93 -7.29
N ASN A 47 15.22 -3.70 -5.97
CA ASN A 47 14.13 -3.02 -5.25
C ASN A 47 14.29 -1.48 -5.30
N LYS A 48 14.76 -0.92 -6.41
CA LYS A 48 14.98 0.53 -6.54
C LYS A 48 13.92 1.20 -7.41
N ILE A 49 13.39 0.48 -8.41
CA ILE A 49 12.39 1.04 -9.31
C ILE A 49 11.26 0.02 -9.48
N PHE A 50 10.03 0.50 -9.28
CA PHE A 50 8.82 -0.24 -9.60
C PHE A 50 8.07 0.51 -10.69
N ASP A 51 7.83 -0.14 -11.82
CA ASP A 51 7.03 0.37 -12.91
C ASP A 51 5.57 -0.05 -12.71
N VAL A 52 4.65 0.85 -13.03
CA VAL A 52 3.20 0.62 -12.95
C VAL A 52 2.66 0.57 -14.37
N PHE A 53 1.96 -0.51 -14.68
CA PHE A 53 1.30 -0.72 -15.97
C PHE A 53 -0.20 -0.90 -15.76
N ASP A 54 -0.98 -0.30 -16.66
CA ASP A 54 -2.38 -0.66 -16.81
C ASP A 54 -2.47 -2.04 -17.47
N THR A 55 -3.21 -2.95 -16.83
CA THR A 55 -3.41 -4.31 -17.35
C THR A 55 -4.59 -4.41 -18.30
N ASN A 56 -5.34 -3.33 -18.49
CA ASN A 56 -6.63 -3.28 -19.18
C ASN A 56 -7.58 -4.38 -18.66
N ARG A 57 -7.80 -4.39 -17.35
CA ARG A 57 -8.66 -5.39 -16.65
C ARG A 57 -8.24 -6.84 -16.91
N GLY A 58 -6.94 -7.06 -16.99
CA GLY A 58 -6.35 -8.41 -17.05
C GLY A 58 -6.05 -8.91 -18.46
N GLU A 59 -6.31 -8.12 -19.51
CA GLU A 59 -5.86 -8.44 -20.87
C GLU A 59 -4.33 -8.58 -20.94
N PHE A 60 -3.61 -7.72 -20.19
CA PHE A 60 -2.16 -7.75 -20.06
C PHE A 60 -1.76 -7.88 -18.58
N PRO A 61 -1.70 -9.10 -18.01
CA PRO A 61 -1.53 -9.32 -16.57
C PRO A 61 -0.26 -8.69 -15.97
N THR A 62 0.78 -8.51 -16.77
CA THR A 62 2.04 -7.90 -16.37
C THR A 62 2.29 -6.54 -17.03
N GLY A 63 1.25 -5.93 -17.61
CA GLY A 63 1.40 -4.79 -18.50
C GLY A 63 1.80 -5.19 -19.92
N LYS A 64 1.73 -4.24 -20.84
CA LYS A 64 2.15 -4.46 -22.23
C LYS A 64 3.66 -4.76 -22.28
N PRO A 65 4.14 -5.53 -23.28
CA PRO A 65 5.55 -5.87 -23.40
C PRO A 65 6.48 -4.66 -23.55
N ASP A 66 5.94 -3.54 -24.04
CA ASP A 66 6.68 -2.30 -24.23
C ASP A 66 6.94 -1.58 -22.89
N PRO A 67 8.21 -1.42 -22.46
CA PRO A 67 8.57 -0.68 -21.24
C PRO A 67 8.17 0.80 -21.25
N ALA A 68 7.90 1.38 -22.42
CA ALA A 68 7.42 2.76 -22.55
C ALA A 68 5.93 2.89 -22.19
N SER A 69 5.18 1.79 -22.13
CA SER A 69 3.76 1.79 -21.79
C SER A 69 3.46 1.99 -20.30
N ARG A 70 4.48 2.19 -19.46
CA ARG A 70 4.30 2.45 -18.03
C ARG A 70 3.52 3.75 -17.82
N ILE A 71 2.49 3.71 -16.97
CA ILE A 71 1.70 4.89 -16.63
C ILE A 71 2.34 5.68 -15.49
N PHE A 72 2.94 4.98 -14.53
CA PHE A 72 3.67 5.55 -13.40
C PHE A 72 4.94 4.75 -13.12
N TRP A 73 5.85 5.34 -12.35
CA TRP A 73 6.94 4.58 -11.72
C TRP A 73 7.30 5.15 -10.36
N PHE A 74 7.72 4.25 -9.48
CA PHE A 74 8.25 4.58 -8.18
C PHE A 74 9.76 4.44 -8.20
N LYS A 75 10.45 5.54 -7.88
CA LYS A 75 11.90 5.56 -7.72
C LYS A 75 12.24 5.64 -6.25
N ARG A 76 13.03 4.70 -5.77
CA ARG A 76 13.50 4.69 -4.39
C ARG A 76 14.46 5.85 -4.13
N SER A 77 14.29 6.52 -3.00
CA SER A 77 15.21 7.51 -2.49
C SER A 77 16.55 6.87 -2.10
N ARG A 78 17.66 7.55 -2.41
CA ARG A 78 19.00 7.14 -1.94
C ARG A 78 19.18 7.38 -0.45
N ALA A 79 18.45 8.35 0.12
CA ALA A 79 18.59 8.76 1.52
C ALA A 79 17.83 7.84 2.49
N ALA A 80 16.75 7.18 2.04
CA ALA A 80 15.89 6.39 2.91
C ALA A 80 15.50 5.05 2.28
N LYS A 81 15.77 3.94 2.98
CA LYS A 81 15.50 2.59 2.47
C LYS A 81 14.01 2.32 2.18
N GLY A 82 13.08 2.96 2.89
CA GLY A 82 11.64 2.86 2.65
C GLY A 82 11.05 4.08 1.94
N GLY A 83 11.89 5.01 1.47
CA GLY A 83 11.44 6.22 0.78
C GLY A 83 11.33 5.97 -0.73
N TYR A 84 10.19 6.32 -1.33
CA TYR A 84 9.95 6.25 -2.77
C TYR A 84 9.29 7.53 -3.25
N THR A 85 9.59 7.91 -4.48
CA THR A 85 8.94 9.02 -5.16
C THR A 85 8.22 8.46 -6.39
N MET A 86 6.94 8.77 -6.50
CA MET A 86 6.10 8.42 -7.63
C MET A 86 6.17 9.50 -8.70
N PHE A 87 6.25 9.07 -9.95
CA PHE A 87 6.25 9.91 -11.14
C PHE A 87 5.24 9.36 -12.15
N SER A 88 4.80 10.19 -13.10
CA SER A 88 3.89 9.79 -14.18
C SER A 88 4.49 10.04 -15.55
N SER A 89 4.13 9.15 -16.48
CA SER A 89 4.43 9.32 -17.90
C SER A 89 3.72 10.53 -18.51
N ALA A 90 2.53 10.90 -18.02
CA ALA A 90 1.72 11.98 -18.57
C ALA A 90 2.32 13.38 -18.36
N ILE A 91 3.20 13.53 -17.38
CA ILE A 91 3.91 14.78 -17.05
C ILE A 91 5.43 14.57 -17.01
N SER A 92 5.92 13.59 -17.76
CA SER A 92 7.36 13.36 -17.86
C SER A 92 8.01 14.56 -18.57
N GLN A 93 9.16 14.98 -18.07
CA GLN A 93 9.96 16.08 -18.64
C GLN A 93 9.24 17.44 -18.71
N THR A 94 8.19 17.68 -17.91
CA THR A 94 7.49 18.97 -17.88
C THR A 94 8.09 19.99 -16.91
N GLY A 95 9.10 19.60 -16.12
CA GLY A 95 9.75 20.51 -15.17
C GLY A 95 10.56 21.63 -15.86
N PRO A 96 11.01 22.64 -15.08
CA PRO A 96 11.70 23.81 -15.62
C PRO A 96 12.93 23.49 -16.49
N ASP A 97 13.66 22.42 -16.13
CA ASP A 97 14.85 21.94 -16.83
C ASP A 97 14.60 20.65 -17.66
N GLY A 98 13.34 20.35 -17.97
CA GLY A 98 12.96 19.09 -18.63
C GLY A 98 13.03 17.88 -17.71
N GLU A 99 12.95 18.10 -16.39
CA GLU A 99 12.95 17.05 -15.38
C GLU A 99 11.56 16.44 -15.15
N ASP A 100 11.54 15.22 -14.61
CA ASP A 100 10.30 14.56 -14.21
C ASP A 100 9.80 15.12 -12.88
N GLU A 101 8.58 15.63 -12.87
CA GLU A 101 7.96 16.17 -11.66
C GLU A 101 7.39 15.07 -10.75
N PRO A 102 7.59 15.15 -9.43
CA PRO A 102 7.07 14.16 -8.49
C PRO A 102 5.55 14.32 -8.29
N MET A 103 4.82 13.21 -8.34
CA MET A 103 3.40 13.18 -8.00
C MET A 103 3.13 12.87 -6.54
N ALA A 104 3.92 11.97 -5.95
CA ALA A 104 3.80 11.62 -4.55
C ALA A 104 5.15 11.22 -3.96
N ASN A 105 5.35 11.47 -2.67
CA ASN A 105 6.45 10.93 -1.89
C ASN A 105 5.91 9.95 -0.85
N ILE A 106 6.42 8.73 -0.86
CA ILE A 106 6.01 7.64 0.01
C ILE A 106 7.16 7.36 0.98
N ARG A 107 6.83 7.19 2.26
CA ARG A 107 7.74 6.70 3.28
C ARG A 107 7.10 5.50 3.96
N ALA A 108 7.67 4.33 3.74
CA ALA A 108 7.29 3.11 4.45
C ALA A 108 8.03 3.00 5.80
N GLY A 109 7.39 2.39 6.80
CA GLY A 109 7.93 2.25 8.16
C GLY A 109 6.88 2.39 9.28
N LEU A 110 7.29 2.31 10.55
CA LEU A 110 6.41 2.33 11.73
C LEU A 110 5.33 3.43 11.67
N ARG A 111 5.76 4.65 11.35
CA ARG A 111 4.87 5.74 10.90
C ARG A 111 5.09 5.94 9.41
N GLY A 112 4.24 5.31 8.61
CA GLY A 112 4.29 5.50 7.17
C GLY A 112 3.64 6.83 6.81
N ASN A 113 3.97 7.36 5.64
CA ASN A 113 3.22 8.48 5.10
C ASN A 113 3.26 8.51 3.57
N VAL A 114 2.28 9.19 3.00
CA VAL A 114 2.21 9.56 1.59
C VAL A 114 2.01 11.07 1.55
N LEU A 115 2.94 11.80 0.96
CA LEU A 115 2.75 13.18 0.57
C LEU A 115 2.27 13.19 -0.88
N LEU A 116 0.99 13.45 -1.10
CA LEU A 116 0.42 13.62 -2.43
C LEU A 116 0.65 15.06 -2.88
N ILE A 117 1.46 15.25 -3.92
CA ILE A 117 1.84 16.57 -4.43
C ILE A 117 0.93 16.96 -5.58
N ARG A 118 0.68 16.01 -6.49
CA ARG A 118 -0.08 16.24 -7.71
C ARG A 118 -0.86 14.99 -8.07
N ALA A 119 -2.16 15.13 -8.25
CA ALA A 119 -3.05 14.12 -8.79
C ALA A 119 -4.18 14.84 -9.54
N PRO A 120 -4.15 14.87 -10.89
CA PRO A 120 -5.09 15.67 -11.69
C PRO A 120 -6.57 15.31 -11.46
N GLU A 121 -6.83 14.04 -11.15
CA GLU A 121 -8.18 13.50 -10.93
C GLU A 121 -8.61 13.60 -9.45
N ALA A 122 -7.72 14.06 -8.56
CA ALA A 122 -8.01 14.15 -7.14
C ALA A 122 -8.63 15.50 -6.76
N PRO A 123 -9.54 15.53 -5.77
CA PRO A 123 -9.93 16.78 -5.12
C PRO A 123 -8.70 17.49 -4.54
N ALA A 124 -8.64 18.81 -4.66
CA ALA A 124 -7.51 19.60 -4.13
C ALA A 124 -7.31 19.41 -2.61
N ALA A 125 -8.38 19.10 -1.87
CA ALA A 125 -8.35 18.81 -0.44
C ALA A 125 -7.59 17.51 -0.10
N GLU A 126 -7.38 16.63 -1.07
CA GLU A 126 -6.64 15.38 -0.92
C GLU A 126 -5.12 15.58 -1.07
N LEU A 127 -4.69 16.74 -1.57
CA LEU A 127 -3.27 17.06 -1.68
C LEU A 127 -2.67 17.33 -0.28
N GLY A 128 -1.45 16.87 -0.05
CA GLY A 128 -0.74 17.02 1.21
C GLY A 128 -0.39 15.69 1.88
N TRP A 129 -0.20 15.74 3.20
CA TRP A 129 0.32 14.63 3.98
C TRP A 129 -0.78 13.70 4.48
N HIS A 130 -0.67 12.43 4.11
CA HIS A 130 -1.48 11.31 4.60
C HIS A 130 -0.64 10.42 5.49
N ILE A 131 -1.00 10.33 6.77
CA ILE A 131 -0.28 9.51 7.75
C ILE A 131 -0.83 8.09 7.71
N ILE A 132 0.07 7.12 7.57
CA ILE A 132 -0.26 5.70 7.61
C ILE A 132 0.15 5.13 8.98
N ASN A 133 -0.86 4.77 9.76
CA ASN A 133 -0.71 4.21 11.09
C ASN A 133 -0.84 2.69 11.06
N HIS A 134 -0.10 2.01 11.94
CA HIS A 134 -0.31 0.60 12.18
C HIS A 134 -1.32 0.39 13.30
N ARG A 135 -2.32 -0.45 13.07
CA ARG A 135 -3.22 -0.95 14.12
C ARG A 135 -3.37 -2.46 14.00
N VAL A 136 -3.77 -3.08 15.10
CA VAL A 136 -4.07 -4.51 15.17
C VAL A 136 -5.39 -4.63 15.94
N ASP A 137 -6.26 -5.50 15.47
CA ASP A 137 -7.45 -5.92 16.21
C ASP A 137 -7.53 -7.44 16.27
N ALA A 138 -8.67 -7.97 16.72
CA ALA A 138 -8.88 -9.40 16.88
C ALA A 138 -8.92 -10.19 15.55
N ILE A 139 -9.00 -9.52 14.40
CA ILE A 139 -9.15 -10.10 13.06
C ILE A 139 -7.83 -10.05 12.29
N ASP A 140 -7.17 -8.89 12.22
CA ASP A 140 -5.98 -8.70 11.39
C ASP A 140 -5.07 -7.55 11.90
N SER A 141 -3.94 -7.37 11.20
CA SER A 141 -3.09 -6.19 11.24
C SER A 141 -3.44 -5.25 10.08
N TYR A 142 -3.47 -3.95 10.36
CA TYR A 142 -3.92 -2.93 9.43
C TYR A 142 -2.90 -1.80 9.27
N ARG A 143 -2.81 -1.31 8.03
CA ARG A 143 -2.21 0.00 7.71
C ARG A 143 -3.34 0.96 7.38
N MET A 144 -3.58 1.90 8.29
CA MET A 144 -4.75 2.76 8.28
C MET A 144 -4.39 4.20 7.93
N PHE A 145 -5.24 4.85 7.17
CA PHE A 145 -5.13 6.26 6.78
C PHE A 145 -6.52 6.85 6.59
N THR A 146 -6.63 8.17 6.62
CA THR A 146 -7.90 8.89 6.48
C THR A 146 -7.77 9.85 5.31
N LEU A 147 -8.75 9.88 4.42
CA LEU A 147 -8.78 10.79 3.27
C LEU A 147 -9.63 12.03 3.59
N CYS A 148 -9.67 13.01 2.69
CA CYS A 148 -10.41 14.26 2.90
C CYS A 148 -11.92 14.08 2.99
N ASP A 149 -12.43 12.93 2.53
CA ASP A 149 -13.84 12.53 2.62
C ASP A 149 -14.28 12.14 4.05
N GLY A 150 -13.36 12.20 5.01
CA GLY A 150 -13.58 11.87 6.43
C GLY A 150 -13.65 10.37 6.72
N ASN A 151 -13.49 9.50 5.72
CA ASN A 151 -13.54 8.06 5.91
C ASN A 151 -12.15 7.52 6.21
N THR A 152 -12.13 6.46 7.01
CA THR A 152 -10.90 5.73 7.31
C THR A 152 -10.77 4.56 6.36
N TYR A 153 -9.60 4.40 5.79
CA TYR A 153 -9.24 3.33 4.89
C TYR A 153 -8.17 2.46 5.55
N GLN A 154 -8.21 1.17 5.28
CA GLN A 154 -7.25 0.23 5.84
C GLN A 154 -6.84 -0.86 4.85
N TRP A 155 -5.55 -1.14 4.83
CA TRP A 155 -4.99 -2.32 4.18
C TRP A 155 -4.87 -3.46 5.18
N THR A 156 -5.47 -4.60 4.87
CA THR A 156 -5.36 -5.83 5.69
C THR A 156 -4.06 -6.59 5.39
N TYR A 157 -3.46 -7.25 6.38
CA TYR A 157 -2.24 -8.05 6.17
C TYR A 157 -2.55 -9.37 5.47
N ARG A 158 -3.51 -10.14 6.00
CA ARG A 158 -3.75 -11.53 5.55
C ARG A 158 -4.42 -11.55 4.20
N GLY A 159 -5.53 -10.83 4.09
CA GLY A 159 -6.35 -10.77 2.88
C GLY A 159 -5.85 -9.79 1.83
N LYS A 160 -5.02 -8.81 2.21
CA LYS A 160 -4.52 -7.75 1.31
C LYS A 160 -5.65 -6.98 0.63
N TRP A 161 -6.75 -6.86 1.36
CA TRP A 161 -7.92 -6.07 1.01
C TRP A 161 -7.68 -4.62 1.38
N LEU A 162 -8.15 -3.71 0.53
CA LEU A 162 -8.39 -2.33 0.88
C LEU A 162 -9.83 -2.18 1.32
N GLU A 163 -10.02 -1.74 2.55
CA GLU A 163 -11.32 -1.58 3.17
C GLU A 163 -11.56 -0.11 3.51
N ARG A 164 -12.71 0.42 3.10
CA ARG A 164 -13.29 1.66 3.63
C ARG A 164 -14.09 1.31 4.88
N VAL A 165 -13.75 1.91 6.01
CA VAL A 165 -14.34 1.58 7.31
C VAL A 165 -15.25 2.71 7.78
N HIS A 166 -16.47 2.33 8.13
CA HIS A 166 -17.45 3.20 8.79
C HIS A 166 -17.61 2.74 10.25
N ASN A 167 -17.76 3.71 11.16
CA ASN A 167 -17.89 3.46 12.61
C ASN A 167 -16.73 2.63 13.20
N LEU A 168 -15.49 3.02 12.87
CA LEU A 168 -14.30 2.31 13.34
C LEU A 168 -14.27 2.16 14.87
N GLY A 169 -14.14 0.93 15.35
CA GLY A 169 -14.07 0.60 16.79
C GLY A 169 -15.44 0.28 17.40
N GLU A 170 -16.54 0.55 16.69
CA GLU A 170 -17.89 0.25 17.14
C GLU A 170 -18.25 -1.20 16.77
N LYS A 171 -17.80 -2.15 17.58
CA LYS A 171 -17.96 -3.63 17.42
C LYS A 171 -18.96 -4.10 16.35
N GLU A 172 -20.25 -4.02 16.63
CA GLU A 172 -21.32 -4.59 15.79
C GLU A 172 -21.82 -3.64 14.69
N SER A 173 -21.59 -2.33 14.84
CA SER A 173 -22.02 -1.31 13.87
C SER A 173 -20.88 -0.88 12.93
N GLU A 174 -19.68 -1.42 13.13
CA GLU A 174 -18.55 -1.23 12.23
C GLU A 174 -18.82 -1.94 10.90
N VAL A 175 -18.77 -1.16 9.83
CA VAL A 175 -18.96 -1.67 8.46
C VAL A 175 -17.64 -1.50 7.72
N ARG A 176 -17.13 -2.61 7.19
CA ARG A 176 -15.92 -2.66 6.36
C ARG A 176 -16.30 -2.97 4.94
N GLU A 177 -16.19 -1.98 4.06
CA GLU A 177 -16.44 -2.13 2.65
C GLU A 177 -15.15 -2.39 1.90
N ARG A 178 -15.02 -3.57 1.28
CA ARG A 178 -13.88 -3.88 0.41
C ARG A 178 -14.02 -3.10 -0.90
N ILE A 179 -13.03 -2.28 -1.19
CA ILE A 179 -12.97 -1.43 -2.38
C ILE A 179 -11.76 -1.72 -3.27
N GLY A 180 -10.84 -2.55 -2.79
CA GLY A 180 -9.71 -3.01 -3.58
C GLY A 180 -9.05 -4.25 -2.98
N LYS A 181 -8.12 -4.82 -3.74
CA LYS A 181 -7.30 -5.96 -3.30
C LYS A 181 -5.93 -5.92 -3.95
N VAL A 182 -4.96 -6.54 -3.29
CA VAL A 182 -3.62 -6.75 -3.83
C VAL A 182 -3.30 -8.24 -3.92
N VAL A 183 -2.82 -8.66 -5.09
CA VAL A 183 -2.31 -10.00 -5.34
C VAL A 183 -0.79 -9.91 -5.54
N PRO A 184 0.04 -10.44 -4.61
CA PRO A 184 1.49 -10.42 -4.77
C PRO A 184 1.95 -11.32 -5.93
N ASN A 185 2.86 -10.82 -6.75
CA ASN A 185 3.47 -11.55 -7.87
C ASN A 185 4.85 -12.10 -7.44
N GLY A 186 4.89 -12.78 -6.30
CA GLY A 186 6.14 -13.25 -5.68
C GLY A 186 7.13 -12.12 -5.41
N ASP A 187 8.39 -12.32 -5.80
CA ASP A 187 9.44 -11.32 -5.64
C ASP A 187 9.44 -10.24 -6.73
N PHE A 188 8.54 -10.28 -7.71
CA PHE A 188 8.56 -9.34 -8.84
C PHE A 188 7.73 -8.08 -8.59
N GLY A 189 6.85 -8.08 -7.59
CA GLY A 189 5.96 -6.97 -7.29
C GLY A 189 4.57 -7.46 -6.94
N PHE A 190 3.54 -6.74 -7.38
CA PHE A 190 2.15 -7.07 -7.06
C PHE A 190 1.17 -6.49 -8.08
N THR A 191 -0.04 -7.03 -8.09
CA THR A 191 -1.16 -6.55 -8.90
C THR A 191 -2.19 -5.92 -7.97
N LEU A 192 -2.57 -4.67 -8.26
CA LEU A 192 -3.58 -3.92 -7.54
C LEU A 192 -4.90 -3.96 -8.32
N PHE A 193 -5.99 -4.24 -7.62
CA PHE A 193 -7.36 -4.08 -8.10
C PHE A 193 -8.03 -3.01 -7.25
N ILE A 194 -8.70 -2.05 -7.88
CA ILE A 194 -9.26 -0.90 -7.16
C ILE A 194 -10.56 -0.41 -7.83
N ASP A 195 -11.53 -0.07 -6.98
CA ASP A 195 -12.73 0.69 -7.35
C ASP A 195 -12.41 2.19 -7.32
N GLU A 196 -12.09 2.75 -8.49
CA GLU A 196 -11.70 4.16 -8.62
C GLU A 196 -12.85 5.15 -8.35
N SER A 197 -14.09 4.66 -8.28
CA SER A 197 -15.21 5.51 -7.85
C SER A 197 -15.16 5.86 -6.35
N LYS A 198 -14.38 5.09 -5.56
CA LYS A 198 -14.27 5.23 -4.10
C LYS A 198 -12.92 5.71 -3.62
N MET A 199 -11.86 5.53 -4.41
CA MET A 199 -10.52 6.03 -4.08
C MET A 199 -9.74 6.34 -5.34
N ILE A 200 -9.02 7.46 -5.33
CA ILE A 200 -8.15 7.82 -6.44
C ILE A 200 -7.00 6.82 -6.59
N ARG A 201 -6.64 6.51 -7.84
CA ARG A 201 -5.60 5.51 -8.15
C ARG A 201 -4.24 5.85 -7.53
N GLU A 202 -3.84 7.13 -7.50
CA GLU A 202 -2.53 7.56 -7.00
C GLU A 202 -2.37 7.24 -5.51
N MET A 203 -3.44 7.43 -4.73
CA MET A 203 -3.46 7.09 -3.30
C MET A 203 -3.51 5.58 -3.10
N ALA A 204 -4.32 4.86 -3.87
CA ALA A 204 -4.37 3.40 -3.80
C ALA A 204 -2.98 2.79 -4.11
N LEU A 205 -2.32 3.23 -5.17
CA LEU A 205 -0.97 2.79 -5.57
C LEU A 205 0.08 3.13 -4.50
N SER A 206 0.07 4.38 -3.99
CA SER A 206 1.06 4.86 -3.02
C SER A 206 0.94 4.16 -1.67
N THR A 207 -0.29 4.00 -1.17
CA THR A 207 -0.54 3.32 0.11
C THR A 207 -0.33 1.81 -0.01
N ALA A 208 -0.68 1.20 -1.14
CA ALA A 208 -0.38 -0.20 -1.43
C ALA A 208 1.13 -0.46 -1.48
N LEU A 209 1.91 0.43 -2.12
CA LEU A 209 3.37 0.31 -2.13
C LEU A 209 3.95 0.43 -0.71
N CYS A 210 3.43 1.34 0.11
CA CYS A 210 3.82 1.46 1.51
C CYS A 210 3.63 0.12 2.24
N SER A 211 2.42 -0.44 2.18
CA SER A 211 2.07 -1.74 2.78
C SER A 211 2.89 -2.88 2.18
N PHE A 212 3.18 -2.88 0.87
CA PHE A 212 4.03 -3.88 0.25
C PHE A 212 5.44 -3.87 0.84
N ILE A 213 6.02 -2.70 1.07
CA ILE A 213 7.38 -2.55 1.60
C ILE A 213 7.45 -2.94 3.08
N ASP A 214 6.46 -2.56 3.88
CA ASP A 214 6.56 -2.62 5.35
C ASP A 214 5.65 -3.64 6.04
N GLN A 215 4.71 -4.23 5.31
CA GLN A 215 3.72 -5.16 5.85
C GLN A 215 3.76 -6.48 5.05
N TRP A 216 3.43 -6.47 3.76
CA TRP A 216 3.20 -7.71 2.98
C TRP A 216 4.46 -8.45 2.53
N ASN A 217 5.61 -7.78 2.49
CA ASN A 217 6.90 -8.40 2.15
C ASN A 217 7.71 -8.81 3.40
N THR A 218 7.04 -8.91 4.55
CA THR A 218 7.65 -9.33 5.82
C THR A 218 7.05 -10.65 6.31
N ASN A 219 7.79 -11.37 7.17
CA ASN A 219 7.33 -12.64 7.74
C ASN A 219 6.43 -12.45 8.98
N LEU A 220 6.26 -11.22 9.44
CA LEU A 220 5.59 -10.87 10.69
C LEU A 220 4.40 -9.95 10.38
N GLU A 221 3.28 -10.16 11.06
CA GLU A 221 2.08 -9.30 10.95
C GLU A 221 2.27 -7.96 11.70
N VAL A 222 3.47 -7.39 11.65
CA VAL A 222 3.84 -6.13 12.32
C VAL A 222 4.14 -5.08 11.27
N GLY A 223 3.19 -4.19 11.03
CA GLY A 223 3.37 -3.09 10.08
C GLY A 223 4.50 -2.16 10.52
N GLY A 224 5.39 -1.84 9.58
CA GLY A 224 6.34 -0.76 9.75
C GLY A 224 7.74 -1.14 10.26
N ILE A 225 8.00 -2.42 10.53
CA ILE A 225 9.37 -2.88 10.79
C ILE A 225 9.88 -3.60 9.54
N TYR A 226 10.98 -3.11 8.97
CA TYR A 226 11.56 -3.69 7.77
C TYR A 226 12.28 -5.01 8.10
N TYR A 227 11.53 -6.11 8.13
CA TYR A 227 12.04 -7.47 8.22
C TYR A 227 11.88 -8.16 6.87
N GLY A 228 12.87 -8.01 5.99
CA GLY A 228 12.88 -8.74 4.72
C GLY A 228 12.80 -10.25 4.98
N ARG A 229 11.96 -10.95 4.21
CA ARG A 229 11.80 -12.41 4.28
C ARG A 229 13.16 -13.11 4.14
N GLN A 230 13.66 -13.69 5.22
CA GLN A 230 14.86 -14.53 5.21
C GLN A 230 14.45 -16.01 5.26
N PRO A 231 14.73 -16.81 4.21
CA PRO A 231 14.55 -18.26 4.25
C PRO A 231 15.41 -18.87 5.35
N GLY A 232 14.82 -19.70 6.22
CA GLY A 232 15.58 -20.51 7.19
C GLY A 232 15.90 -19.87 8.55
N GLN A 233 15.51 -18.63 8.83
CA GLN A 233 15.64 -18.09 10.19
C GLN A 233 14.48 -18.55 11.10
N VAL A 234 14.83 -19.14 12.24
CA VAL A 234 13.86 -19.64 13.24
C VAL A 234 13.39 -18.50 14.15
N ARG A 235 12.07 -18.46 14.38
CA ARG A 235 11.26 -17.34 14.91
C ARG A 235 11.48 -16.91 16.37
N TRP A 236 12.49 -17.41 17.09
CA TRP A 236 12.71 -17.09 18.51
C TRP A 236 13.98 -16.31 18.80
N LYS A 237 14.76 -15.93 17.77
CA LYS A 237 15.91 -15.06 17.98
C LYS A 237 15.42 -13.64 18.24
N ARG A 238 15.48 -13.22 19.50
CA ARG A 238 15.40 -11.81 19.90
C ARG A 238 16.65 -11.12 19.36
N ASP A 239 16.50 -10.37 18.26
CA ASP A 239 17.50 -9.39 17.80
C ASP A 239 17.23 -8.01 18.42
#